data_AF-A0A3N5HJB0-F1
#
_entry.id   AF-A0A3N5HJB0-F1
#
_cell.length_a   1.000
_cell.length_b   1.000
_cell.length_c   1.000
_cell.angle_alpha   90.00
_cell.angle_beta   90.00
_cell.angle_gamma   90.00
#
_symmetry.space_group_name_H-M   'P 1'
#
loop_
_entity.id
_entity.type
_entity.pdbx_description
1 polymer ?
#
loop_
_entity_poly.entity_id
_entity_poly.type
_entity_poly.pdbx_seq_one_letter_code
_entity_poly.pdbx_strand_id
1 'polypeptide(L)'
;MTKLSLLAVDPDLQSARALSEAFTRAEIGFRAVPDLRRALTQLRSTPVDVVLAVGNLDTPLVSQLLGTLAHDATLSRLPVVILGEQALEAPFVSQMRSGVVEMLLRPFQPFEHPDRVRKMVAELPERTGRVVGFEALRMVEHIQRTFRSGALKLNPGTPAESQALFTHGVLRGARHREAKGEVALAAMLALPRAPFAFVQLSGQEGEGTEVAIHLDKKPAVPPPSTEQSGYDILPEGAPEVLLAEGTGPIDVEADGEGEQLLVMESVTPTPAPPHVPILLVDDDEELCRMFGALFRRKGFDVTTAPDGLAGYEAAVSGNFELLIADLNMPKMDGWGLLRLIRDDYRTRELPFAMLSCQDVYRESLKALDAGAQAYFPKTLRLEALVSQVQSLLQPRQQARLEITGGTARSIPVGQLGVQWTLRELAAGGHTGTLRARDSWATYEVAFRDGRAIHASAQTGSHQAVGERALNAFVASRCTEASWNPAPPGPRQTLMLPIPELLVRASQLLNDNARRLRDGLMVNPLEIHVNPELYEVYVRNGPQQWLPAARLLCEQGLPPREVLARLDESPLELEEVLRDLIRRGVVSLSAPPS
;
A
#
# COMPACT_ATOMS: atom_id res chain seq x y z
N MET A 1 -2.67 19.80 35.67
CA MET A 1 -2.55 18.49 34.99
C MET A 1 -1.40 17.74 35.64
N THR A 2 -1.63 16.52 36.11
CA THR A 2 -0.57 15.65 36.64
C THR A 2 0.44 15.37 35.53
N LYS A 3 1.73 15.55 35.84
CA LYS A 3 2.82 15.32 34.88
C LYS A 3 2.89 13.83 34.56
N LEU A 4 2.79 13.47 33.28
CA LEU A 4 2.88 12.08 32.80
C LEU A 4 4.14 11.41 33.35
N SER A 5 4.02 10.25 33.98
CA SER A 5 5.14 9.49 34.55
C SER A 5 5.42 8.22 33.75
N LEU A 6 6.66 8.08 33.28
CA LEU A 6 7.15 6.95 32.51
C LEU A 6 8.28 6.23 33.26
N LEU A 7 8.19 4.89 33.32
CA LEU A 7 9.24 4.02 33.83
C LEU A 7 9.86 3.23 32.68
N ALA A 8 11.13 3.49 32.38
CA ALA A 8 11.90 2.72 31.42
C ALA A 8 12.59 1.52 32.07
N VAL A 9 12.47 0.35 31.45
CA VAL A 9 13.23 -0.86 31.77
C VAL A 9 14.26 -1.03 30.67
N ASP A 10 15.49 -0.58 30.95
CA ASP A 10 16.59 -0.50 30.00
C ASP A 10 17.91 -0.93 30.68
N PRO A 11 18.51 -2.07 30.29
CA PRO A 11 19.76 -2.53 30.88
C PRO A 11 20.97 -1.68 30.47
N ASP A 12 20.86 -0.88 29.39
CA ASP A 12 21.94 -0.01 28.93
C ASP A 12 21.86 1.38 29.59
N LEU A 13 22.88 1.70 30.39
CA LEU A 13 22.99 2.98 31.08
C LEU A 13 23.17 4.17 30.14
N GLN A 14 23.77 3.99 28.96
CA GLN A 14 23.94 5.08 28.00
C GLN A 14 22.61 5.41 27.31
N SER A 15 21.92 4.38 26.80
CA SER A 15 20.55 4.51 26.28
C SER A 15 19.61 5.13 27.33
N ALA A 16 19.62 4.63 28.56
CA ALA A 16 18.78 5.16 29.65
C ALA A 16 19.01 6.65 29.93
N ARG A 17 20.26 7.15 29.82
CA ARG A 17 20.57 8.59 29.97
C ARG A 17 19.98 9.41 28.82
N ALA A 18 20.17 8.97 27.58
CA ALA A 18 19.63 9.65 26.41
C ALA A 18 18.09 9.74 26.45
N LEU A 19 17.44 8.64 26.85
CA LEU A 19 16.00 8.60 27.09
C LEU A 19 15.59 9.59 28.18
N SER A 20 16.30 9.60 29.32
CA SER A 20 16.01 10.51 30.42
C SER A 20 16.07 11.98 30.01
N GLU A 21 17.09 12.38 29.26
CA GLU A 21 17.23 13.75 28.78
C GLU A 21 16.08 14.14 27.83
N ALA A 22 15.75 13.27 26.87
CA ALA A 22 14.71 13.52 25.89
C ALA A 22 13.31 13.61 26.51
N PHE A 23 12.93 12.64 27.34
CA PHE A 23 11.62 12.63 27.99
C PHE A 23 11.48 13.75 29.03
N THR A 24 12.55 14.08 29.76
CA THR A 24 12.52 15.21 30.72
C THR A 24 12.34 16.54 29.99
N ARG A 25 13.02 16.73 28.86
CA ARG A 25 12.85 17.91 27.99
C ARG A 25 11.43 18.02 27.45
N ALA A 26 10.85 16.88 27.07
CA ALA A 26 9.45 16.79 26.69
C ALA A 26 8.48 16.84 27.89
N GLU A 27 8.90 17.32 29.06
CA GLU A 27 8.07 17.47 30.26
C GLU A 27 7.38 16.16 30.74
N ILE A 28 7.93 15.00 30.41
CA ILE A 28 7.47 13.69 30.90
C ILE A 28 8.36 13.30 32.07
N GLY A 29 7.76 12.98 33.22
CA GLY A 29 8.48 12.48 34.38
C GLY A 29 9.09 11.12 34.06
N PHE A 30 10.41 11.04 34.00
CA PHE A 30 11.10 9.83 33.53
C PHE A 30 11.92 9.19 34.66
N ARG A 31 11.85 7.86 34.76
CA ARG A 31 12.75 7.04 35.58
C ARG A 31 13.21 5.84 34.76
N ALA A 32 14.47 5.45 34.89
CA ALA A 32 14.99 4.23 34.27
C ALA A 32 15.50 3.25 35.33
N VAL A 33 15.30 1.96 35.07
CA VAL A 33 15.81 0.86 35.89
C VAL A 33 16.44 -0.20 35.00
N PRO A 34 17.56 -0.82 35.43
CA PRO A 34 18.30 -1.77 34.61
C PRO A 34 17.71 -3.20 34.61
N ASP A 35 16.82 -3.52 35.55
CA ASP A 35 16.35 -4.88 35.77
C ASP A 35 14.88 -4.94 36.22
N LEU A 36 14.30 -6.13 36.05
CA LEU A 36 12.91 -6.40 36.37
C LEU A 36 12.58 -6.25 37.86
N ARG A 37 13.48 -6.63 38.78
CA ARG A 37 13.18 -6.55 40.23
C ARG A 37 12.99 -5.09 40.65
N ARG A 38 13.88 -4.22 40.18
CA ARG A 38 13.78 -2.77 40.41
C ARG A 38 12.54 -2.17 39.74
N ALA A 39 12.21 -2.62 38.53
CA ALA A 39 10.98 -2.20 37.85
C ALA A 39 9.73 -2.49 38.68
N LEU A 40 9.56 -3.73 39.16
CA LEU A 40 8.42 -4.13 39.96
C LEU A 40 8.36 -3.40 41.31
N THR A 41 9.51 -3.16 41.93
CA THR A 41 9.59 -2.39 43.19
C THR A 41 9.13 -0.94 42.99
N GLN A 42 9.50 -0.32 41.86
CA GLN A 42 9.04 1.03 41.54
C GLN A 42 7.56 1.07 41.17
N LEU A 43 7.09 0.14 40.34
CA LEU A 43 5.69 0.07 39.93
C LEU A 43 4.72 -0.10 41.12
N ARG A 44 5.17 -0.73 42.21
CA ARG A 44 4.37 -0.92 43.43
C ARG A 44 4.45 0.24 44.41
N SER A 45 5.52 1.02 44.37
CA SER A 45 5.77 2.11 45.33
C SER A 45 5.44 3.49 44.79
N THR A 46 5.42 3.67 43.47
CA THR A 46 5.26 4.97 42.82
C THR A 46 4.26 4.88 41.67
N PRO A 47 3.35 5.85 41.49
CA PRO A 47 2.49 5.88 40.31
C PRO A 47 3.32 6.00 39.03
N VAL A 48 2.99 5.16 38.06
CA VAL A 48 3.58 5.13 36.72
C VAL A 48 2.43 5.02 35.75
N ASP A 49 2.38 5.91 34.78
CA ASP A 49 1.34 5.94 33.75
C ASP A 49 1.70 5.03 32.58
N VAL A 50 2.99 4.93 32.24
CA VAL A 50 3.49 4.16 31.09
C VAL A 50 4.78 3.42 31.43
N VAL A 51 4.90 2.17 30.99
CA VAL A 51 6.15 1.41 31.04
C VAL A 51 6.80 1.43 29.65
N LEU A 52 8.07 1.84 29.56
CA LEU A 52 8.86 1.73 28.33
C LEU A 52 9.82 0.55 28.46
N ALA A 53 9.65 -0.50 27.67
CA ALA A 53 10.57 -1.63 27.66
C ALA A 53 11.51 -1.50 26.45
N VAL A 54 12.82 -1.48 26.70
CA VAL A 54 13.84 -1.37 25.64
C VAL A 54 14.28 -2.78 25.22
N GLY A 55 14.03 -3.14 23.97
CA GLY A 55 14.25 -4.47 23.42
C GLY A 55 13.14 -4.90 22.46
N ASN A 56 13.28 -6.10 21.89
CA ASN A 56 12.23 -6.74 21.09
C ASN A 56 11.34 -7.60 22.00
N LEU A 57 10.14 -7.96 21.54
CA LEU A 57 9.17 -8.75 22.31
C LEU A 57 9.67 -10.13 22.75
N ASP A 58 10.59 -10.71 21.97
CA ASP A 58 11.24 -12.00 22.21
C ASP A 58 12.48 -11.91 23.12
N THR A 59 12.92 -10.69 23.48
CA THR A 59 14.05 -10.55 24.40
C THR A 59 13.67 -11.04 25.81
N PRO A 60 14.57 -11.75 26.53
CA PRO A 60 14.24 -12.32 27.84
C PRO A 60 13.71 -11.31 28.85
N LEU A 61 14.27 -10.09 28.86
CA LEU A 61 13.86 -9.02 29.76
C LEU A 61 12.43 -8.55 29.47
N VAL A 62 12.10 -8.28 28.21
CA VAL A 62 10.78 -7.82 27.79
C VAL A 62 9.74 -8.91 28.02
N SER A 63 10.04 -10.15 27.63
CA SER A 63 9.13 -11.29 27.83
C SER A 63 8.81 -11.52 29.32
N GLN A 64 9.83 -11.49 30.19
CA GLN A 64 9.63 -11.63 31.63
C GLN A 64 8.84 -10.46 32.24
N LEU A 65 9.12 -9.23 31.79
CA LEU A 65 8.37 -8.04 32.20
C LEU A 65 6.89 -8.16 31.82
N LEU A 66 6.58 -8.43 30.56
CA LEU A 66 5.21 -8.59 30.06
C LEU A 66 4.48 -9.72 30.78
N GLY A 67 5.14 -10.86 30.98
CA GLY A 67 4.59 -11.98 31.75
C GLY A 67 4.25 -11.58 33.18
N THR A 68 5.13 -10.86 33.86
CA THR A 68 4.88 -10.43 35.25
C THR A 68 3.75 -9.41 35.33
N LEU A 69 3.74 -8.42 34.44
CA LEU A 69 2.66 -7.42 34.38
C LEU A 69 1.31 -8.08 34.08
N ALA A 70 1.26 -9.02 33.14
CA ALA A 70 0.04 -9.69 32.73
C ALA A 70 -0.62 -10.50 33.85
N HIS A 71 0.16 -11.08 34.77
CA HIS A 71 -0.35 -11.91 35.87
C HIS A 71 -0.60 -11.12 37.16
N ASP A 72 -0.26 -9.83 37.21
CA ASP A 72 -0.53 -8.97 38.35
C ASP A 72 -1.87 -8.24 38.15
N ALA A 73 -2.81 -8.43 39.08
CA ALA A 73 -4.17 -7.89 38.99
C ALA A 73 -4.19 -6.36 38.89
N THR A 74 -3.19 -5.68 39.45
CA THR A 74 -3.08 -4.23 39.44
C THR A 74 -2.30 -3.71 38.24
N LEU A 75 -1.20 -4.39 37.89
CA LEU A 75 -0.27 -3.91 36.86
C LEU A 75 -0.65 -4.36 35.44
N SER A 76 -1.53 -5.35 35.26
CA SER A 76 -1.96 -5.87 33.95
C SER A 76 -2.69 -4.85 33.06
N ARG A 77 -3.09 -3.72 33.63
CA ARG A 77 -3.73 -2.59 32.94
C ARG A 77 -2.73 -1.54 32.47
N LEU A 78 -1.49 -1.60 32.92
CA LEU A 78 -0.50 -0.60 32.53
C LEU A 78 -0.22 -0.67 31.03
N PRO A 79 -0.22 0.48 30.33
CA PRO A 79 0.25 0.55 28.97
C PRO A 79 1.77 0.37 28.92
N VAL A 80 2.20 -0.50 28.04
CA VAL A 80 3.59 -0.83 27.76
C VAL A 80 3.92 -0.38 26.36
N VAL A 81 4.99 0.40 26.24
CA VAL A 81 5.59 0.84 24.98
C VAL A 81 6.86 0.02 24.78
N ILE A 82 7.04 -0.53 23.59
CA ILE A 82 8.26 -1.26 23.23
C ILE A 82 9.16 -0.36 22.40
N LEU A 83 10.43 -0.20 22.78
CA LEU A 83 11.45 0.42 21.95
C LEU A 83 12.38 -0.66 21.39
N GLY A 84 12.08 -1.11 20.17
CA GLY A 84 12.68 -2.30 19.57
C GLY A 84 13.24 -2.05 18.16
N GLU A 85 13.86 -3.06 17.57
CA GLU A 85 14.34 -3.06 16.17
C GLU A 85 13.26 -3.53 15.18
N GLN A 86 12.17 -4.10 15.70
CA GLN A 86 11.04 -4.59 14.91
C GLN A 86 9.76 -3.90 15.37
N ALA A 87 8.99 -3.35 14.44
CA ALA A 87 7.67 -2.75 14.68
C ALA A 87 6.57 -3.47 13.89
N LEU A 88 6.81 -4.75 13.61
CA LEU A 88 5.93 -5.61 12.83
C LEU A 88 4.48 -5.56 13.36
N GLU A 89 4.29 -5.59 14.69
CA GLU A 89 2.96 -5.71 15.35
C GLU A 89 2.27 -4.35 15.60
N ALA A 90 2.92 -3.23 15.25
CA ALA A 90 2.37 -1.88 15.38
C ALA A 90 0.94 -1.69 14.77
N PRO A 91 0.54 -2.34 13.65
CA PRO A 91 -0.77 -2.11 13.00
C PRO A 91 -1.97 -2.39 13.90
N PHE A 92 -1.84 -3.36 14.79
CA PHE A 92 -2.93 -3.77 15.68
C PHE A 92 -2.66 -3.41 17.14
N VAL A 93 -1.40 -3.24 17.55
CA VAL A 93 -1.00 -2.75 18.88
C VAL A 93 -1.54 -1.34 19.16
N SER A 94 -1.59 -0.46 18.15
CA SER A 94 -2.20 0.89 18.27
C SER A 94 -3.68 0.87 18.64
N GLN A 95 -4.36 -0.27 18.53
CA GLN A 95 -5.77 -0.45 18.88
C GLN A 95 -5.94 -1.03 20.30
N MET A 96 -4.85 -1.47 20.93
CA MET A 96 -4.85 -2.08 22.26
C MET A 96 -5.03 -1.01 23.34
N ARG A 97 -5.74 -1.39 24.41
CA ARG A 97 -5.99 -0.54 25.58
C ARG A 97 -5.04 -0.82 26.74
N SER A 98 -4.50 -2.04 26.85
CA SER A 98 -3.49 -2.39 27.86
C SER A 98 -2.52 -3.47 27.39
N GLY A 99 -1.44 -3.68 28.15
CA GLY A 99 -0.32 -4.50 27.68
C GLY A 99 0.51 -3.69 26.69
N VAL A 100 0.94 -4.29 25.58
CA VAL A 100 1.68 -3.55 24.56
C VAL A 100 0.71 -2.69 23.75
N VAL A 101 0.87 -1.36 23.81
CA VAL A 101 -0.05 -0.37 23.21
C VAL A 101 0.61 0.54 22.16
N GLU A 102 1.94 0.50 22.07
CA GLU A 102 2.73 1.21 21.07
C GLU A 102 4.07 0.50 20.86
N MET A 103 4.60 0.58 19.64
CA MET A 103 5.94 0.12 19.29
C MET A 103 6.72 1.25 18.61
N LEU A 104 7.84 1.62 19.22
CA LEU A 104 8.79 2.61 18.72
C LEU A 104 9.99 1.88 18.11
N LEU A 105 10.40 2.31 16.92
CA LEU A 105 11.50 1.69 16.19
C LEU A 105 12.84 2.34 16.60
N ARG A 106 13.89 1.54 16.78
CA ARG A 106 15.25 2.04 16.95
C ARG A 106 15.85 2.44 15.58
N PRO A 107 16.70 3.49 15.51
CA PRO A 107 17.27 4.24 16.63
C PRO A 107 16.29 5.20 17.30
N PHE A 108 16.49 5.47 18.60
CA PHE A 108 15.64 6.37 19.37
C PHE A 108 15.69 7.80 18.79
N GLN A 109 14.52 8.39 18.55
CA GLN A 109 14.36 9.75 18.06
C GLN A 109 13.99 10.70 19.22
N PRO A 110 14.89 11.59 19.68
CA PRO A 110 14.71 12.39 20.90
C PRO A 110 13.55 13.38 20.90
N PHE A 111 13.02 13.73 19.72
CA PHE A 111 11.88 14.64 19.58
C PHE A 111 10.60 13.88 19.23
N GLU A 112 10.66 12.97 18.27
CA GLU A 112 9.50 12.23 17.78
C GLU A 112 8.93 11.23 18.79
N HIS A 113 9.80 10.46 19.46
CA HIS A 113 9.34 9.39 20.35
C HIS A 113 8.62 9.92 21.61
N PRO A 114 9.11 10.96 22.30
CA PRO A 114 8.36 11.56 23.40
C PRO A 114 6.99 12.11 22.98
N ASP A 115 6.92 12.78 21.82
CA ASP A 115 5.66 13.30 21.29
C ASP A 115 4.68 12.17 20.96
N ARG A 116 5.18 11.07 20.39
CA ARG A 116 4.38 9.89 20.09
C ARG A 116 3.84 9.21 21.35
N VAL A 117 4.65 9.08 22.40
CA VAL A 117 4.19 8.57 23.71
C VAL A 117 3.11 9.46 24.30
N ARG A 118 3.29 10.79 24.25
CA ARG A 118 2.29 11.75 24.75
C ARG A 118 0.97 11.61 24.00
N LYS A 119 1.03 11.55 22.67
CA LYS A 119 -0.15 11.39 21.81
C LYS A 119 -0.87 10.08 22.11
N MET A 120 -0.11 8.98 22.18
CA MET A 120 -0.66 7.66 22.51
C MET A 120 -1.39 7.67 23.86
N VAL A 121 -0.81 8.28 24.90
CA VAL A 121 -1.48 8.36 26.21
C VAL A 121 -2.78 9.17 26.15
N ALA A 122 -2.83 10.23 25.36
CA ALA A 122 -4.05 11.01 25.16
C ALA A 122 -5.15 10.20 24.43
N GLU A 123 -4.77 9.29 23.53
CA GLU A 123 -5.70 8.43 22.78
C GLU A 123 -6.17 7.20 23.58
N LEU A 124 -5.39 6.72 24.57
CA LEU A 124 -5.70 5.49 25.32
C LEU A 124 -7.12 5.42 25.91
N PRO A 125 -7.70 6.49 26.48
CA PRO A 125 -9.07 6.46 27.01
C PRO A 125 -10.13 6.20 25.93
N GLU A 126 -9.87 6.56 24.68
CA GLU A 126 -10.79 6.40 23.55
C GLU A 126 -10.71 5.00 22.93
N ARG A 127 -9.68 4.21 23.26
CA ARG A 127 -9.49 2.88 22.71
C ARG A 127 -10.46 1.88 23.35
N THR A 128 -11.28 1.26 22.51
CA THR A 128 -12.28 0.26 22.93
C THR A 128 -11.68 -1.08 23.36
N GLY A 129 -10.39 -1.32 23.10
CA GLY A 129 -9.76 -2.62 23.32
C GLY A 129 -10.23 -3.70 22.34
N ARG A 130 -10.98 -3.30 21.30
CA ARG A 130 -11.31 -4.13 20.14
C ARG A 130 -10.29 -3.85 19.05
N VAL A 131 -9.58 -4.91 18.67
CA VAL A 131 -8.53 -4.90 17.65
C VAL A 131 -9.06 -5.58 16.40
N VAL A 132 -8.97 -4.94 15.26
CA VAL A 132 -9.37 -5.51 13.96
C VAL A 132 -8.21 -5.56 12.98
N GLY A 133 -8.20 -6.57 12.12
CA GLY A 133 -7.17 -6.75 11.09
C GLY A 133 -7.42 -7.96 10.20
N PHE A 134 -6.41 -8.37 9.43
CA PHE A 134 -6.49 -9.49 8.47
C PHE A 134 -5.43 -10.57 8.70
N GLU A 135 -4.45 -10.33 9.58
CA GLU A 135 -3.34 -11.25 9.87
C GLU A 135 -3.56 -11.99 11.20
N ALA A 136 -4.52 -12.93 11.20
CA ALA A 136 -4.93 -13.63 12.41
C ALA A 136 -3.80 -14.41 13.10
N LEU A 137 -2.88 -15.01 12.31
CA LEU A 137 -1.70 -15.71 12.83
C LEU A 137 -0.85 -14.78 13.70
N ARG A 138 -0.59 -13.56 13.20
CA ARG A 138 0.22 -12.57 13.91
C ARG A 138 -0.47 -12.05 15.15
N MET A 139 -1.80 -11.91 15.12
CA MET A 139 -2.57 -11.59 16.33
C MET A 139 -2.45 -12.70 17.38
N VAL A 140 -2.51 -13.98 16.99
CA VAL A 140 -2.33 -15.11 17.92
C VAL A 140 -0.92 -15.13 18.50
N GLU A 141 0.11 -14.95 17.67
CA GLU A 141 1.50 -14.84 18.13
C GLU A 141 1.67 -13.70 19.13
N HIS A 142 1.07 -12.53 18.86
CA HIS A 142 1.08 -11.40 19.79
C HIS A 142 0.39 -11.73 21.11
N ILE A 143 -0.83 -12.31 21.06
CA ILE A 143 -1.58 -12.72 22.26
C ILE A 143 -0.74 -13.64 23.14
N GLN A 144 -0.05 -14.60 22.54
CA GLN A 144 0.81 -15.55 23.23
C GLN A 144 2.05 -14.87 23.83
N ARG A 145 2.78 -14.07 23.03
CA ARG A 145 4.01 -13.38 23.46
C ARG A 145 3.78 -12.32 24.54
N THR A 146 2.63 -11.68 24.50
CA THR A 146 2.27 -10.59 25.44
C THR A 146 1.25 -11.02 26.50
N PHE A 147 1.01 -12.34 26.61
CA PHE A 147 0.17 -12.96 27.63
C PHE A 147 -1.22 -12.33 27.75
N ARG A 148 -1.90 -12.11 26.62
CA ARG A 148 -3.21 -11.42 26.59
C ARG A 148 -4.38 -12.37 26.82
N SER A 149 -5.41 -11.82 27.44
CA SER A 149 -6.69 -12.48 27.65
C SER A 149 -7.75 -11.80 26.78
N GLY A 150 -8.52 -12.60 26.06
CA GLY A 150 -9.52 -12.08 25.13
C GLY A 150 -10.08 -13.12 24.19
N ALA A 151 -11.06 -12.71 23.39
CA ALA A 151 -11.67 -13.53 22.36
C ALA A 151 -11.25 -13.04 20.98
N LEU A 152 -10.62 -13.92 20.20
CA LEU A 152 -10.35 -13.72 18.78
C LEU A 152 -11.51 -14.30 17.98
N LYS A 153 -12.13 -13.48 17.12
CA LYS A 153 -13.13 -13.89 16.15
C LYS A 153 -12.59 -13.73 14.74
N LEU A 154 -12.91 -14.66 13.85
CA LEU A 154 -12.68 -14.57 12.41
C LEU A 154 -14.01 -14.49 11.69
N ASN A 155 -14.08 -13.68 10.63
CA ASN A 155 -15.31 -13.37 9.90
C ASN A 155 -16.47 -12.99 10.84
N PRO A 156 -16.26 -12.04 11.78
CA PRO A 156 -17.25 -11.71 12.80
C PRO A 156 -18.56 -11.24 12.16
N GLY A 157 -19.69 -11.75 12.63
CA GLY A 157 -21.02 -11.41 12.12
C GLY A 157 -21.43 -12.15 10.85
N THR A 158 -20.68 -13.17 10.42
CA THR A 158 -21.01 -13.99 9.25
C THR A 158 -21.38 -15.43 9.66
N PRO A 159 -22.05 -16.22 8.78
CA PRO A 159 -22.24 -17.66 9.01
C PRO A 159 -20.92 -18.45 9.11
N ALA A 160 -19.81 -17.89 8.63
CA ALA A 160 -18.47 -18.45 8.73
C ALA A 160 -17.71 -17.97 9.99
N GLU A 161 -18.40 -17.34 10.95
CA GLU A 161 -17.76 -16.87 12.18
C GLU A 161 -17.07 -18.02 12.91
N SER A 162 -15.81 -17.78 13.26
CA SER A 162 -15.00 -18.71 14.05
C SER A 162 -14.45 -17.98 15.26
N GLN A 163 -14.24 -18.69 16.36
CA GLN A 163 -13.85 -18.05 17.61
C GLN A 163 -12.78 -18.84 18.35
N ALA A 164 -11.82 -18.15 18.93
CA ALA A 164 -10.81 -18.66 19.84
C ALA A 164 -10.74 -17.79 21.10
N LEU A 165 -10.73 -18.41 22.27
CA LEU A 165 -10.66 -17.75 23.57
C LEU A 165 -9.28 -17.97 24.18
N PHE A 166 -8.66 -16.89 24.63
CA PHE A 166 -7.34 -16.90 25.26
C PHE A 166 -7.40 -16.36 26.69
N THR A 167 -6.56 -16.92 27.55
CA THR A 167 -6.36 -16.44 28.93
C THR A 167 -4.87 -16.47 29.23
N HIS A 168 -4.29 -15.31 29.55
CA HIS A 168 -2.85 -15.14 29.75
C HIS A 168 -2.02 -15.71 28.58
N GLY A 169 -2.47 -15.49 27.34
CA GLY A 169 -1.82 -16.00 26.13
C GLY A 169 -2.12 -17.47 25.81
N VAL A 170 -2.74 -18.22 26.73
CA VAL A 170 -3.04 -19.64 26.55
C VAL A 170 -4.42 -19.84 25.95
N LEU A 171 -4.51 -20.69 24.91
CA LEU A 171 -5.78 -21.09 24.33
C LEU A 171 -6.63 -21.84 25.35
N ARG A 172 -7.85 -21.33 25.63
CA ARG A 172 -8.86 -22.01 26.47
C ARG A 172 -9.86 -22.81 25.67
N GLY A 173 -10.09 -22.41 24.43
CA GLY A 173 -10.93 -23.14 23.50
C GLY A 173 -11.07 -22.40 22.19
N ALA A 174 -11.27 -23.14 21.10
CA ALA A 174 -11.63 -22.57 19.81
C ALA A 174 -12.74 -23.40 19.15
N ARG A 175 -13.48 -22.77 18.24
CA ARG A 175 -14.53 -23.37 17.43
C ARG A 175 -14.44 -22.84 16.01
N HIS A 176 -14.41 -23.76 15.05
CA HIS A 176 -14.44 -23.46 13.62
C HIS A 176 -15.16 -24.61 12.91
N ARG A 177 -16.35 -24.35 12.37
CA ARG A 177 -17.24 -25.40 11.83
C ARG A 177 -17.43 -26.51 12.88
N GLU A 178 -17.16 -27.77 12.52
CA GLU A 178 -17.25 -28.92 13.42
C GLU A 178 -16.00 -29.11 14.30
N ALA A 179 -14.89 -28.42 13.99
CA ALA A 179 -13.65 -28.55 14.75
C ALA A 179 -13.72 -27.79 16.08
N LYS A 180 -13.04 -28.33 17.10
CA LYS A 180 -12.90 -27.72 18.43
C LYS A 180 -11.44 -27.73 18.90
N GLY A 181 -11.10 -26.82 19.82
CA GLY A 181 -9.79 -26.76 20.45
C GLY A 181 -8.67 -26.36 19.49
N GLU A 182 -7.47 -26.91 19.66
CA GLU A 182 -6.29 -26.56 18.85
C GLU A 182 -6.49 -26.82 17.35
N VAL A 183 -7.20 -27.88 17.00
CA VAL A 183 -7.53 -28.21 15.60
C VAL A 183 -8.38 -27.10 14.96
N ALA A 184 -9.32 -26.54 15.72
CA ALA A 184 -10.11 -25.40 15.26
C ALA A 184 -9.25 -24.14 15.08
N LEU A 185 -8.32 -23.87 16.02
CA LEU A 185 -7.41 -22.73 15.90
C LEU A 185 -6.50 -22.87 14.69
N ALA A 186 -5.96 -24.07 14.42
CA ALA A 186 -5.13 -24.31 13.24
C ALA A 186 -5.91 -24.06 11.94
N ALA A 187 -7.15 -24.56 11.86
CA ALA A 187 -8.03 -24.32 10.70
C ALA A 187 -8.38 -22.83 10.53
N MET A 188 -8.66 -22.13 11.64
CA MET A 188 -8.87 -20.69 11.68
C MET A 188 -7.69 -19.91 11.08
N LEU A 189 -6.46 -20.24 11.49
CA LEU A 189 -5.25 -19.54 11.06
C LEU A 189 -4.84 -19.88 9.62
N ALA A 190 -5.34 -20.97 9.05
CA ALA A 190 -5.14 -21.35 7.66
C ALA A 190 -6.03 -20.58 6.67
N LEU A 191 -7.03 -19.82 7.16
CA LEU A 191 -7.90 -19.03 6.31
C LEU A 191 -7.14 -17.81 5.73
N PRO A 192 -6.97 -17.70 4.41
CA PRO A 192 -6.26 -16.59 3.80
C PRO A 192 -7.06 -15.30 3.93
N ARG A 193 -6.44 -14.24 4.47
CA ARG A 193 -7.01 -12.88 4.57
C ARG A 193 -8.38 -12.77 5.25
N ALA A 194 -8.72 -13.71 6.15
CA ALA A 194 -9.97 -13.62 6.89
C ALA A 194 -9.93 -12.44 7.88
N PRO A 195 -10.87 -11.49 7.83
CA PRO A 195 -10.94 -10.40 8.79
C PRO A 195 -11.10 -10.96 10.21
N PHE A 196 -10.28 -10.48 11.13
CA PHE A 196 -10.37 -10.83 12.54
C PHE A 196 -10.83 -9.65 13.38
N ALA A 197 -11.45 -9.96 14.51
CA ALA A 197 -11.67 -9.05 15.61
C ALA A 197 -11.22 -9.72 16.91
N PHE A 198 -10.23 -9.15 17.59
CA PHE A 198 -9.85 -9.55 18.94
C PHE A 198 -10.46 -8.55 19.94
N VAL A 199 -11.20 -9.06 20.91
CA VAL A 199 -11.78 -8.25 21.99
C VAL A 199 -11.06 -8.62 23.28
N GLN A 200 -10.39 -7.64 23.88
CA GLN A 200 -9.68 -7.84 25.13
C GLN A 200 -10.68 -8.01 26.29
N LEU A 201 -10.48 -9.04 27.11
CA LEU A 201 -11.27 -9.25 28.33
C LEU A 201 -10.55 -8.55 29.50
N SER A 202 -11.11 -7.44 29.98
CA SER A 202 -10.69 -6.83 31.24
C SER A 202 -11.31 -7.59 32.42
N GLY A 203 -10.51 -7.94 33.42
CA GLY A 203 -10.94 -8.71 34.60
C GLY A 203 -11.85 -7.96 35.60
N GLN A 204 -12.83 -7.19 35.14
CA GLN A 204 -13.95 -6.72 35.95
C GLN A 204 -15.24 -7.32 35.38
N GLU A 205 -16.03 -7.95 36.23
CA GLU A 205 -17.46 -8.09 35.97
C GLU A 205 -18.05 -6.67 35.83
N GLY A 206 -18.65 -6.35 34.67
CA GLY A 206 -19.52 -5.17 34.52
C GLY A 206 -19.13 -4.11 33.48
N GLU A 207 -17.93 -4.11 32.90
CA GLU A 207 -17.55 -3.14 31.85
C GLU A 207 -17.06 -3.85 30.58
N GLY A 208 -18.03 -4.30 29.80
CA GLY A 208 -17.83 -4.85 28.46
C GLY A 208 -19.18 -5.32 27.95
N THR A 209 -19.71 -4.63 26.95
CA THR A 209 -20.89 -5.04 26.18
C THR A 209 -20.92 -6.56 26.00
N GLU A 210 -22.02 -7.15 26.46
CA GLU A 210 -22.37 -8.57 26.54
C GLU A 210 -21.57 -9.49 25.60
N VAL A 211 -20.61 -10.23 26.16
CA VAL A 211 -20.36 -11.61 25.71
C VAL A 211 -20.87 -12.51 26.81
N ALA A 212 -22.20 -12.64 26.90
CA ALA A 212 -22.82 -13.73 27.60
C ALA A 212 -22.42 -15.03 26.88
N ILE A 213 -21.42 -15.73 27.41
CA ILE A 213 -21.09 -17.08 26.99
C ILE A 213 -22.21 -17.99 27.49
N HIS A 214 -23.30 -18.08 26.74
CA HIS A 214 -24.33 -19.09 26.97
C HIS A 214 -23.82 -20.44 26.41
N LEU A 215 -23.39 -21.31 27.32
CA LEU A 215 -23.24 -22.73 27.06
C LEU A 215 -24.63 -23.38 27.02
N ASP A 216 -25.01 -23.84 25.83
CA ASP A 216 -26.05 -24.80 25.46
C ASP A 216 -27.45 -24.67 26.09
N LYS A 217 -28.45 -24.24 25.28
CA LYS A 217 -29.83 -24.76 25.32
C LYS A 217 -30.58 -24.51 23.99
N LYS A 218 -31.38 -25.51 23.59
CA LYS A 218 -32.16 -25.69 22.34
C LYS A 218 -32.94 -24.44 21.88
N PRO A 219 -33.21 -24.29 20.56
CA PRO A 219 -33.95 -23.15 20.04
C PRO A 219 -35.45 -23.30 20.32
N ALA A 220 -36.06 -22.25 20.89
CA ALA A 220 -37.50 -22.04 20.91
C ALA A 220 -37.87 -20.94 19.92
N VAL A 221 -38.90 -21.20 19.11
CA VAL A 221 -39.47 -20.32 18.08
C VAL A 221 -40.11 -19.08 18.72
N PRO A 222 -39.93 -17.86 18.19
CA PRO A 222 -40.75 -16.71 18.59
C PRO A 222 -41.97 -16.53 17.64
N PRO A 223 -43.15 -16.13 18.15
CA PRO A 223 -44.29 -15.74 17.34
C PRO A 223 -44.19 -14.26 16.91
N PRO A 224 -44.99 -13.80 15.92
CA PRO A 224 -44.90 -12.45 15.39
C PRO A 224 -45.70 -11.45 16.24
N SER A 225 -45.27 -10.18 16.26
CA SER A 225 -46.18 -9.08 16.59
C SER A 225 -45.76 -7.79 15.88
N THR A 226 -46.78 -7.15 15.35
CA THR A 226 -46.90 -5.92 14.58
C THR A 226 -47.04 -4.67 15.47
N GLU A 227 -46.97 -3.50 14.80
CA GLU A 227 -47.45 -2.16 15.19
C GLU A 227 -46.51 -1.28 16.05
N GLN A 228 -46.38 0.05 15.92
CA GLN A 228 -46.85 1.09 14.99
C GLN A 228 -46.16 2.43 15.42
N SER A 229 -45.92 3.34 14.45
CA SER A 229 -46.14 4.80 14.45
C SER A 229 -45.48 5.79 15.47
N GLY A 230 -45.03 6.95 14.94
CA GLY A 230 -44.92 8.26 15.63
C GLY A 230 -43.71 9.13 15.21
N TYR A 231 -43.78 9.92 14.11
CA TYR A 231 -43.85 11.41 14.02
C TYR A 231 -42.64 12.18 14.63
N ASP A 232 -41.98 13.16 13.98
CA ASP A 232 -42.50 14.41 13.38
C ASP A 232 -41.59 15.04 12.29
N ILE A 233 -42.22 15.79 11.38
CA ILE A 233 -41.67 16.72 10.36
C ILE A 233 -42.09 18.15 10.75
N LEU A 234 -41.35 19.20 10.31
CA LEU A 234 -41.80 20.52 9.78
C LEU A 234 -40.62 21.55 9.82
N PRO A 235 -40.64 22.72 9.11
CA PRO A 235 -40.72 22.92 7.65
C PRO A 235 -39.73 24.02 7.10
N GLU A 236 -39.79 24.25 5.79
CA GLU A 236 -39.12 25.32 5.01
C GLU A 236 -39.55 26.76 5.37
N GLY A 237 -38.69 27.73 5.01
CA GLY A 237 -39.07 29.15 4.86
C GLY A 237 -37.90 30.07 4.53
N ALA A 238 -37.70 30.40 3.25
CA ALA A 238 -36.89 31.54 2.79
C ALA A 238 -37.67 32.87 2.90
N PRO A 239 -36.97 34.02 2.80
CA PRO A 239 -37.41 34.99 1.82
C PRO A 239 -36.27 35.62 0.99
N GLU A 240 -36.68 35.98 -0.21
CA GLU A 240 -36.03 36.62 -1.34
C GLU A 240 -36.29 38.14 -1.31
N VAL A 241 -35.29 39.01 -1.56
CA VAL A 241 -35.51 40.44 -1.92
C VAL A 241 -34.36 41.02 -2.79
N LEU A 242 -34.73 41.26 -4.06
CA LEU A 242 -34.47 42.38 -5.00
C LEU A 242 -33.07 42.86 -5.44
N LEU A 243 -32.97 42.92 -6.77
CA LEU A 243 -32.10 43.70 -7.66
C LEU A 243 -32.47 45.21 -7.68
N ALA A 244 -31.48 46.07 -7.94
CA ALA A 244 -31.68 47.38 -8.58
C ALA A 244 -30.41 47.83 -9.34
N GLU A 245 -30.64 48.47 -10.48
CA GLU A 245 -29.73 48.80 -11.59
C GLU A 245 -29.04 50.18 -11.47
N GLY A 246 -28.07 50.41 -12.37
CA GLY A 246 -27.70 51.73 -12.93
C GLY A 246 -26.29 52.20 -12.56
N THR A 247 -25.43 52.79 -13.42
CA THR A 247 -25.53 53.35 -14.77
C THR A 247 -24.13 53.85 -15.20
N GLY A 248 -23.71 53.58 -16.45
CA GLY A 248 -22.97 54.54 -17.28
C GLY A 248 -21.42 54.56 -17.29
N PRO A 249 -20.81 55.01 -18.41
CA PRO A 249 -19.55 54.48 -18.99
C PRO A 249 -18.37 55.48 -18.89
N ILE A 250 -17.18 55.15 -19.44
CA ILE A 250 -16.28 56.06 -20.19
C ILE A 250 -15.05 55.31 -20.77
N ASP A 251 -15.00 55.34 -22.10
CA ASP A 251 -13.92 55.58 -23.08
C ASP A 251 -12.57 54.86 -23.13
N VAL A 252 -12.29 54.49 -24.39
CA VAL A 252 -11.07 54.00 -25.00
C VAL A 252 -10.41 55.19 -25.70
N GLU A 253 -9.12 55.44 -25.47
CA GLU A 253 -8.27 56.12 -26.44
C GLU A 253 -6.90 55.42 -26.54
N ALA A 254 -6.55 55.14 -27.79
CA ALA A 254 -5.27 54.64 -28.24
C ALA A 254 -4.45 55.84 -28.74
N ASP A 255 -3.14 55.81 -28.52
CA ASP A 255 -2.17 56.49 -29.38
C ASP A 255 -0.87 55.70 -29.36
N GLY A 256 -0.40 55.35 -30.55
CA GLY A 256 0.86 54.68 -30.79
C GLY A 256 1.91 55.65 -31.34
N GLU A 257 3.18 55.40 -31.03
CA GLU A 257 4.31 55.79 -31.87
C GLU A 257 5.38 54.69 -31.83
N GLY A 258 5.94 54.43 -33.01
CA GLY A 258 6.78 53.28 -33.31
C GLY A 258 8.26 53.39 -32.96
N GLU A 259 8.84 52.20 -32.90
CA GLU A 259 10.19 51.81 -33.31
C GLU A 259 11.39 52.67 -32.90
N GLN A 260 12.08 52.23 -31.84
CA GLN A 260 13.55 52.23 -31.83
C GLN A 260 14.09 50.84 -31.47
N LEU A 261 14.69 50.24 -32.49
CA LEU A 261 15.42 48.99 -32.51
C LEU A 261 16.66 49.12 -31.59
N LEU A 262 16.62 48.56 -30.39
CA LEU A 262 17.81 48.30 -29.58
C LEU A 262 18.08 46.80 -29.56
N VAL A 263 19.15 46.45 -30.28
CA VAL A 263 19.75 45.12 -30.34
C VAL A 263 20.22 44.75 -28.93
N MET A 264 19.47 43.88 -28.26
CA MET A 264 19.93 43.22 -27.04
C MET A 264 20.42 41.82 -27.42
N GLU A 265 21.71 41.60 -27.13
CA GLU A 265 22.43 40.34 -27.26
C GLU A 265 21.58 39.14 -26.85
N SER A 266 21.65 38.11 -27.69
CA SER A 266 21.13 36.78 -27.41
C SER A 266 21.81 36.22 -26.16
N VAL A 267 21.22 36.44 -25.00
CA VAL A 267 21.44 35.58 -23.84
C VAL A 267 20.82 34.25 -24.21
N THR A 268 21.64 33.27 -24.57
CA THR A 268 21.21 31.88 -24.64
C THR A 268 20.50 31.57 -23.33
N PRO A 269 19.22 31.16 -23.32
CA PRO A 269 18.59 30.76 -22.09
C PRO A 269 19.38 29.57 -21.57
N THR A 270 20.05 29.75 -20.43
CA THR A 270 20.50 28.64 -19.60
C THR A 270 19.31 27.68 -19.49
N PRO A 271 19.46 26.40 -19.86
CA PRO A 271 18.33 25.48 -19.83
C PRO A 271 17.76 25.48 -18.42
N ALA A 272 16.50 25.91 -18.29
CA ALA A 272 15.77 25.79 -17.04
C ALA A 272 15.85 24.32 -16.59
N PRO A 273 16.03 24.05 -15.28
CA PRO A 273 16.00 22.68 -14.79
C PRO A 273 14.70 22.01 -15.26
N PRO A 274 14.76 20.75 -15.73
CA PRO A 274 13.60 20.11 -16.33
C PRO A 274 12.46 20.09 -15.32
N HIS A 275 11.34 20.73 -15.68
CA HIS A 275 10.15 20.74 -14.85
C HIS A 275 9.64 19.30 -14.74
N VAL A 276 9.56 18.78 -13.51
CA VAL A 276 9.10 17.41 -13.27
C VAL A 276 7.56 17.42 -13.19
N PRO A 277 6.85 16.76 -14.12
CA PRO A 277 5.40 16.81 -14.19
C PRO A 277 4.75 15.93 -13.10
N ILE A 278 3.88 16.53 -12.30
CA ILE A 278 3.12 15.90 -11.23
C ILE A 278 1.63 16.08 -11.51
N LEU A 279 0.87 15.01 -11.32
CA LEU A 279 -0.59 15.05 -11.30
C LEU A 279 -1.08 15.09 -9.85
N LEU A 280 -1.82 16.13 -9.50
CA LEU A 280 -2.49 16.28 -8.20
C LEU A 280 -3.99 16.07 -8.38
N VAL A 281 -4.58 15.15 -7.64
CA VAL A 281 -6.00 14.81 -7.73
C VAL A 281 -6.65 15.08 -6.37
N ASP A 282 -7.53 16.07 -6.30
CA ASP A 282 -8.22 16.49 -5.07
C ASP A 282 -9.48 17.24 -5.48
N ASP A 283 -10.61 16.98 -4.83
CA ASP A 283 -11.88 17.65 -5.10
C ASP A 283 -11.97 19.03 -4.43
N ASP A 284 -11.07 19.32 -3.50
CA ASP A 284 -10.90 20.66 -2.93
C ASP A 284 -10.02 21.53 -3.84
N GLU A 285 -10.66 22.43 -4.59
CA GLU A 285 -9.98 23.37 -5.49
C GLU A 285 -9.01 24.32 -4.78
N GLU A 286 -9.28 24.70 -3.52
CA GLU A 286 -8.40 25.59 -2.76
C GLU A 286 -7.13 24.86 -2.33
N LEU A 287 -7.25 23.61 -1.88
CA LEU A 287 -6.11 22.74 -1.60
C LEU A 287 -5.29 22.48 -2.87
N CYS A 288 -5.93 22.18 -4.00
CA CYS A 288 -5.27 22.03 -5.29
C CYS A 288 -4.48 23.30 -5.68
N ARG A 289 -5.08 24.49 -5.52
CA ARG A 289 -4.41 25.77 -5.79
C ARG A 289 -3.21 25.99 -4.86
N MET A 290 -3.38 25.72 -3.56
CA MET A 290 -2.32 25.89 -2.56
C MET A 290 -1.15 24.94 -2.79
N PHE A 291 -1.39 23.63 -2.87
CA PHE A 291 -0.36 22.63 -3.13
C PHE A 291 0.27 22.81 -4.51
N GLY A 292 -0.53 23.13 -5.53
CA GLY A 292 -0.03 23.43 -6.87
C GLY A 292 0.93 24.62 -6.88
N ALA A 293 0.60 25.72 -6.21
CA ALA A 293 1.50 26.87 -6.09
C ALA A 293 2.78 26.52 -5.33
N LEU A 294 2.69 25.72 -4.26
CA LEU A 294 3.84 25.27 -3.48
C LEU A 294 4.81 24.41 -4.32
N PHE A 295 4.29 23.40 -5.02
CA PHE A 295 5.11 22.52 -5.85
C PHE A 295 5.71 23.27 -7.04
N ARG A 296 4.97 24.18 -7.69
CA ARG A 296 5.51 25.02 -8.78
C ARG A 296 6.68 25.89 -8.32
N ARG A 297 6.60 26.49 -7.12
CA ARG A 297 7.73 27.22 -6.51
C ARG A 297 8.97 26.35 -6.27
N LYS A 298 8.81 25.02 -6.22
CA LYS A 298 9.89 24.05 -6.05
C LYS A 298 10.36 23.43 -7.37
N GLY A 299 9.89 23.94 -8.51
CA GLY A 299 10.33 23.53 -9.85
C GLY A 299 9.52 22.43 -10.49
N PHE A 300 8.42 21.98 -9.87
CA PHE A 300 7.51 20.98 -10.44
C PHE A 300 6.54 21.63 -11.44
N ASP A 301 6.19 20.90 -12.49
CA ASP A 301 5.02 21.22 -13.31
C ASP A 301 3.82 20.47 -12.74
N VAL A 302 2.71 21.16 -12.46
CA VAL A 302 1.58 20.58 -11.73
C VAL A 302 0.32 20.69 -12.56
N THR A 303 -0.24 19.53 -12.90
CA THR A 303 -1.59 19.39 -13.44
C THR A 303 -2.53 18.95 -12.32
N THR A 304 -3.72 19.54 -12.25
CA THR A 304 -4.73 19.21 -11.24
C THR A 304 -5.94 18.52 -11.85
N ALA A 305 -6.55 17.58 -11.14
CA ALA A 305 -7.80 16.94 -11.52
C ALA A 305 -8.79 16.93 -10.34
N PRO A 306 -10.09 17.18 -10.56
CA PRO A 306 -11.07 17.38 -9.48
C PRO A 306 -11.63 16.09 -8.88
N ASP A 307 -11.37 14.93 -9.49
CA ASP A 307 -11.87 13.64 -9.02
C ASP A 307 -11.05 12.48 -9.59
N GLY A 308 -11.25 11.28 -9.03
CA GLY A 308 -10.50 10.10 -9.45
C GLY A 308 -10.69 9.71 -10.93
N LEU A 309 -11.85 9.97 -11.54
CA LEU A 309 -12.06 9.63 -12.95
C LEU A 309 -11.29 10.59 -13.86
N ALA A 310 -11.39 11.90 -13.61
CA ALA A 310 -10.61 12.91 -14.32
C ALA A 310 -9.10 12.71 -14.10
N GLY A 311 -8.70 12.30 -12.89
CA GLY A 311 -7.32 11.95 -12.56
C GLY A 311 -6.81 10.75 -13.38
N TYR A 312 -7.63 9.71 -13.53
CA TYR A 312 -7.28 8.56 -14.38
C TYR A 312 -7.15 8.95 -15.86
N GLU A 313 -8.09 9.73 -16.39
CA GLU A 313 -8.06 10.22 -17.78
C GLU A 313 -6.80 11.07 -18.06
N ALA A 314 -6.45 11.96 -17.12
CA ALA A 314 -5.22 12.74 -17.19
C ALA A 314 -3.99 11.82 -17.16
N ALA A 315 -3.93 10.87 -16.22
CA ALA A 315 -2.79 9.95 -16.11
C ALA A 315 -2.57 9.10 -17.37
N VAL A 316 -3.65 8.72 -18.06
CA VAL A 316 -3.61 7.95 -19.31
C VAL A 316 -3.14 8.78 -20.50
N SER A 317 -3.50 10.06 -20.55
CA SER A 317 -3.21 10.95 -21.68
C SER A 317 -1.89 11.73 -21.53
N GLY A 318 -1.42 11.92 -20.29
CA GLY A 318 -0.21 12.66 -19.96
C GLY A 318 0.98 11.77 -19.59
N ASN A 319 2.16 12.39 -19.57
CA ASN A 319 3.39 11.77 -19.05
C ASN A 319 3.74 12.40 -17.71
N PHE A 320 3.32 11.77 -16.62
CA PHE A 320 3.62 12.22 -15.26
C PHE A 320 4.75 11.39 -14.64
N GLU A 321 5.49 12.01 -13.73
CA GLU A 321 6.53 11.35 -12.93
C GLU A 321 6.02 10.95 -11.55
N LEU A 322 4.92 11.56 -11.09
CA LEU A 322 4.24 11.25 -9.84
C LEU A 322 2.75 11.62 -9.92
N LEU A 323 1.90 10.79 -9.33
CA LEU A 323 0.50 11.08 -9.06
C LEU A 323 0.31 11.18 -7.54
N ILE A 324 -0.30 12.27 -7.08
CA ILE A 324 -0.71 12.48 -5.69
C ILE A 324 -2.22 12.60 -5.67
N ALA A 325 -2.92 11.77 -4.91
CA ALA A 325 -4.38 11.77 -4.88
C ALA A 325 -4.94 11.84 -3.46
N ASP A 326 -6.04 12.58 -3.28
CA ASP A 326 -6.87 12.47 -2.09
C ASP A 326 -7.56 11.10 -2.01
N LEU A 327 -7.97 10.73 -0.80
CA LEU A 327 -8.68 9.49 -0.56
C LEU A 327 -10.18 9.61 -0.84
N ASN A 328 -10.83 10.68 -0.40
CA ASN A 328 -12.27 10.83 -0.40
C ASN A 328 -12.69 11.84 -1.47
N MET A 329 -12.83 11.36 -2.69
CA MET A 329 -13.27 12.17 -3.82
C MET A 329 -14.61 11.67 -4.37
N PRO A 330 -15.46 12.56 -4.92
CA PRO A 330 -16.68 12.17 -5.62
C PRO A 330 -16.37 11.36 -6.88
N LYS A 331 -17.36 10.61 -7.38
CA LYS A 331 -17.29 9.69 -8.56
C LYS A 331 -16.35 8.49 -8.40
N MET A 332 -15.11 8.73 -7.96
CA MET A 332 -14.10 7.71 -7.73
C MET A 332 -13.15 8.17 -6.64
N ASP A 333 -13.01 7.34 -5.61
CA ASP A 333 -12.14 7.56 -4.48
C ASP A 333 -10.67 7.23 -4.82
N GLY A 334 -9.74 7.60 -3.93
CA GLY A 334 -8.31 7.38 -4.13
C GLY A 334 -7.94 5.89 -4.26
N TRP A 335 -8.72 4.99 -3.63
CA TRP A 335 -8.56 3.55 -3.75
C TRP A 335 -8.94 3.05 -5.15
N GLY A 336 -10.10 3.47 -5.65
CA GLY A 336 -10.57 3.16 -6.99
C GLY A 336 -9.59 3.66 -8.05
N LEU A 337 -9.08 4.89 -7.88
CA LEU A 337 -8.06 5.45 -8.75
C LEU A 337 -6.76 4.63 -8.71
N LEU A 338 -6.22 4.32 -7.53
CA LEU A 338 -5.01 3.49 -7.41
C LEU A 338 -5.18 2.15 -8.13
N ARG A 339 -6.34 1.51 -7.97
CA ARG A 339 -6.65 0.23 -8.64
C ARG A 339 -6.63 0.39 -10.16
N LEU A 340 -7.29 1.40 -10.72
CA LEU A 340 -7.27 1.65 -12.16
C LEU A 340 -5.87 1.96 -12.70
N ILE A 341 -5.11 2.78 -11.96
CA ILE A 341 -3.73 3.12 -12.33
C ILE A 341 -2.88 1.84 -12.41
N ARG A 342 -3.00 0.93 -11.44
CA ARG A 342 -2.24 -0.32 -11.39
C ARG A 342 -2.71 -1.39 -12.38
N ASP A 343 -4.01 -1.41 -12.72
CA ASP A 343 -4.58 -2.35 -13.67
C ASP A 343 -4.28 -1.99 -15.14
N ASP A 344 -3.95 -0.74 -15.44
CA ASP A 344 -3.69 -0.27 -16.80
C ASP A 344 -2.19 -0.20 -17.13
N TYR A 345 -1.75 -0.92 -18.17
CA TYR A 345 -0.35 -0.95 -18.58
C TYR A 345 0.22 0.42 -18.98
N ARG A 346 -0.62 1.39 -19.35
CA ARG A 346 -0.18 2.76 -19.67
C ARG A 346 0.30 3.52 -18.43
N THR A 347 -0.30 3.24 -17.27
CA THR A 347 -0.12 4.01 -16.03
C THR A 347 0.44 3.22 -14.87
N ARG A 348 0.50 1.88 -14.95
CA ARG A 348 0.85 1.02 -13.79
C ARG A 348 2.22 1.29 -13.17
N GLU A 349 3.15 1.86 -13.93
CA GLU A 349 4.49 2.23 -13.47
C GLU A 349 4.55 3.66 -12.89
N LEU A 350 3.46 4.43 -12.95
CA LEU A 350 3.40 5.78 -12.39
C LEU A 350 3.47 5.70 -10.85
N PRO A 351 4.46 6.32 -10.20
CA PRO A 351 4.49 6.44 -8.76
C PRO A 351 3.20 7.12 -8.27
N PHE A 352 2.61 6.58 -7.22
CA PHE A 352 1.34 6.98 -6.67
C PHE A 352 1.50 7.24 -5.18
N ALA A 353 1.10 8.41 -4.73
CA ALA A 353 1.03 8.76 -3.32
C ALA A 353 -0.40 9.15 -2.95
N MET A 354 -0.86 8.68 -1.79
CA MET A 354 -2.10 9.18 -1.20
C MET A 354 -1.82 10.41 -0.35
N LEU A 355 -2.74 11.38 -0.34
CA LEU A 355 -2.68 12.57 0.50
C LEU A 355 -4.05 12.76 1.18
N SER A 356 -4.20 12.43 2.47
CA SER A 356 -5.53 12.39 3.12
C SER A 356 -5.55 12.90 4.56
N CYS A 357 -6.70 13.42 5.01
CA CYS A 357 -6.93 13.82 6.41
C CYS A 357 -7.15 12.63 7.36
N GLN A 358 -7.28 11.40 6.86
CA GLN A 358 -7.61 10.21 7.64
C GLN A 358 -6.40 9.56 8.33
N ASP A 359 -6.72 8.73 9.33
CA ASP A 359 -5.82 8.14 10.31
C ASP A 359 -4.53 7.55 9.69
N VAL A 360 -3.40 8.14 10.06
CA VAL A 360 -2.17 8.12 9.24
C VAL A 360 -1.62 6.72 9.03
N TYR A 361 -1.78 5.80 9.98
CA TYR A 361 -1.04 4.54 9.96
C TYR A 361 -1.78 3.37 9.27
N ARG A 362 -3.09 3.20 9.51
CA ARG A 362 -3.85 2.10 8.89
C ARG A 362 -4.03 2.30 7.39
N GLU A 363 -4.38 3.52 6.99
CA GLU A 363 -4.53 3.85 5.57
C GLU A 363 -3.16 3.88 4.87
N SER A 364 -2.07 4.26 5.56
CA SER A 364 -0.71 4.09 5.02
C SER A 364 -0.38 2.66 4.65
N LEU A 365 -0.62 1.70 5.56
CA LEU A 365 -0.29 0.30 5.32
C LEU A 365 -1.13 -0.29 4.18
N LYS A 366 -2.44 -0.03 4.18
CA LYS A 366 -3.31 -0.42 3.07
C LYS A 366 -2.83 0.18 1.76
N ALA A 367 -2.37 1.43 1.77
CA ALA A 367 -1.95 2.13 0.56
C ALA A 367 -0.70 1.46 -0.01
N LEU A 368 0.29 1.20 0.85
CA LEU A 368 1.51 0.49 0.47
C LEU A 368 1.22 -0.93 -0.05
N ASP A 369 0.35 -1.68 0.63
CA ASP A 369 -0.06 -3.03 0.20
C ASP A 369 -0.81 -3.03 -1.13
N ALA A 370 -1.63 -2.01 -1.38
CA ALA A 370 -2.34 -1.82 -2.65
C ALA A 370 -1.44 -1.30 -3.79
N GLY A 371 -0.16 -1.03 -3.50
CA GLY A 371 0.83 -0.61 -4.49
C GLY A 371 0.99 0.89 -4.62
N ALA A 372 0.51 1.71 -3.68
CA ALA A 372 0.98 3.07 -3.53
C ALA A 372 2.42 3.07 -3.01
N GLN A 373 3.21 4.09 -3.37
CA GLN A 373 4.58 4.24 -2.89
C GLN A 373 4.64 5.06 -1.60
N ALA A 374 3.60 5.86 -1.32
CA ALA A 374 3.48 6.58 -0.06
C ALA A 374 2.03 6.91 0.30
N TYR A 375 1.86 7.25 1.56
CA TYR A 375 0.67 7.88 2.10
C TYR A 375 1.13 9.07 2.95
N PHE A 376 0.54 10.22 2.68
CA PHE A 376 0.83 11.48 3.33
C PHE A 376 -0.41 11.95 4.07
N PRO A 377 -0.32 12.25 5.38
CA PRO A 377 -1.42 12.93 6.03
C PRO A 377 -1.47 14.39 5.57
N LYS A 378 -2.66 14.93 5.29
CA LYS A 378 -2.85 16.36 4.95
C LYS A 378 -2.44 17.30 6.09
N THR A 379 -2.28 16.78 7.32
CA THR A 379 -1.71 17.51 8.47
C THR A 379 -0.18 17.60 8.45
N LEU A 380 0.49 16.96 7.49
CA LEU A 380 1.93 17.07 7.32
C LEU A 380 2.30 18.51 6.97
N ARG A 381 3.38 19.02 7.58
CA ARG A 381 3.91 20.35 7.24
C ARG A 381 4.25 20.41 5.75
N LEU A 382 3.96 21.53 5.11
CA LEU A 382 4.14 21.73 3.66
C LEU A 382 5.57 21.42 3.20
N GLU A 383 6.58 21.82 3.97
CA GLU A 383 7.99 21.55 3.66
C GLU A 383 8.32 20.05 3.73
N ALA A 384 7.71 19.34 4.68
CA ALA A 384 7.88 17.91 4.82
C ALA A 384 7.19 17.15 3.67
N LEU A 385 6.01 17.59 3.23
CA LEU A 385 5.35 17.02 2.05
C LEU A 385 6.22 17.16 0.79
N VAL A 386 6.79 18.35 0.56
CA VAL A 386 7.72 18.58 -0.57
C VAL A 386 8.94 17.67 -0.48
N SER A 387 9.53 17.54 0.70
CA SER A 387 10.72 16.68 0.91
C SER A 387 10.41 15.20 0.63
N GLN A 388 9.22 14.73 1.03
CA GLN A 388 8.77 13.36 0.77
C GLN A 388 8.49 13.13 -0.72
N VAL A 389 7.84 14.08 -1.39
CA VAL A 389 7.64 14.04 -2.86
C VAL A 389 8.98 13.99 -3.60
N GLN A 390 9.96 14.78 -3.17
CA GLN A 390 11.32 14.72 -3.72
C GLN A 390 11.98 13.36 -3.47
N SER A 391 11.81 12.77 -2.28
CA SER A 391 12.32 11.44 -1.97
C SER A 391 11.70 10.35 -2.85
N LEU A 392 10.40 10.43 -3.15
CA LEU A 392 9.73 9.50 -4.07
C LEU A 392 10.26 9.58 -5.51
N LEU A 393 10.66 10.77 -5.94
CA LEU A 393 11.20 11.01 -7.28
C LEU A 393 12.70 10.73 -7.38
N GLN A 394 13.41 10.70 -6.25
CA GLN A 394 14.86 10.53 -6.18
C GLN A 394 15.36 9.29 -6.96
N PRO A 395 14.74 8.09 -6.88
CA PRO A 395 15.23 6.92 -7.62
C PRO A 395 15.30 7.15 -9.14
N ARG A 396 14.26 7.77 -9.71
CA ARG A 396 14.20 8.09 -11.14
C ARG A 396 15.18 9.19 -11.53
N GLN A 397 15.33 10.21 -10.69
CA GLN A 397 16.30 11.29 -10.92
C GLN A 397 17.73 10.74 -10.91
N GLN A 398 18.07 9.91 -9.91
CA GLN A 398 19.38 9.29 -9.79
C GLN A 398 19.68 8.37 -10.99
N ALA A 399 18.74 7.50 -11.35
CA ALA A 399 18.89 6.62 -12.50
C ALA A 399 19.07 7.40 -13.82
N ARG A 400 18.30 8.50 -14.02
CA ARG A 400 18.45 9.37 -15.19
C ARG A 400 19.84 9.98 -15.27
N LEU A 401 20.41 10.44 -14.15
CA LEU A 401 21.77 10.97 -14.09
C LEU A 401 22.82 9.91 -14.43
N GLU A 402 22.68 8.69 -13.91
CA GLU A 402 23.62 7.58 -14.17
C GLU A 402 23.55 7.09 -15.62
N ILE A 403 22.34 7.02 -16.18
CA ILE A 403 22.11 6.67 -17.58
C ILE A 403 22.72 7.74 -18.49
N THR A 404 22.38 9.01 -18.26
CA THR A 404 22.88 10.15 -19.05
C THR A 404 24.40 10.28 -18.93
N GLY A 405 24.95 10.07 -17.73
CA GLY A 405 26.38 10.10 -17.45
C GLY A 405 27.16 8.87 -17.96
N GLY A 406 26.48 7.85 -18.50
CA GLY A 406 27.09 6.64 -19.04
C GLY A 406 27.73 5.74 -17.97
N THR A 407 27.42 5.95 -16.69
CA THR A 407 27.94 5.18 -15.56
C THR A 407 27.04 4.02 -15.17
N ALA A 408 25.77 4.02 -15.60
CA ALA A 408 24.82 2.94 -15.33
C ALA A 408 25.33 1.60 -15.89
N ARG A 409 25.45 0.60 -15.02
CA ARG A 409 25.76 -0.80 -15.38
C ARG A 409 24.68 -1.78 -14.93
N SER A 410 24.01 -1.45 -13.82
CA SER A 410 22.79 -2.10 -13.34
C SER A 410 21.73 -1.03 -13.19
N ILE A 411 20.49 -1.34 -13.56
CA ILE A 411 19.35 -0.45 -13.49
C ILE A 411 18.23 -1.18 -12.73
N PRO A 412 17.73 -0.65 -11.62
CA PRO A 412 16.69 -1.29 -10.81
C PRO A 412 15.30 -1.12 -11.47
N VAL A 413 15.09 -1.78 -12.61
CA VAL A 413 13.87 -1.68 -13.41
C VAL A 413 12.60 -2.05 -12.65
N GLY A 414 12.69 -2.86 -11.59
CA GLY A 414 11.55 -3.18 -10.73
C GLY A 414 11.07 -2.00 -9.88
N GLN A 415 11.99 -1.12 -9.47
CA GLN A 415 11.66 0.10 -8.73
C GLN A 415 11.25 1.24 -9.67
N LEU A 416 11.87 1.31 -10.85
CA LEU A 416 11.72 2.45 -11.77
C LEU A 416 10.56 2.28 -12.76
N GLY A 417 10.28 1.03 -13.14
CA GLY A 417 9.38 0.67 -14.24
C GLY A 417 10.15 0.34 -15.52
N VAL A 418 9.79 -0.77 -16.18
CA VAL A 418 10.43 -1.20 -17.43
C VAL A 418 10.16 -0.20 -18.54
N GLN A 419 8.93 0.28 -18.68
CA GLN A 419 8.56 1.24 -19.71
C GLN A 419 9.23 2.59 -19.47
N TRP A 420 9.32 3.04 -18.21
CA TRP A 420 10.08 4.23 -17.86
C TRP A 420 11.54 4.08 -18.30
N THR A 421 12.23 3.00 -17.94
CA THR A 421 13.63 2.78 -18.32
C THR A 421 13.83 2.77 -19.84
N LEU A 422 12.93 2.13 -20.59
CA LEU A 422 13.01 2.12 -22.06
C LEU A 422 12.84 3.52 -22.66
N ARG A 423 11.94 4.34 -22.11
CA ARG A 423 11.77 5.74 -22.53
C ARG A 423 13.00 6.58 -22.23
N GLU A 424 13.60 6.42 -21.06
CA GLU A 424 14.81 7.15 -20.67
C GLU A 424 15.99 6.84 -21.59
N LEU A 425 16.25 5.56 -21.86
CA LEU A 425 17.30 5.16 -22.78
C LEU A 425 17.08 5.71 -24.20
N ALA A 426 15.81 5.74 -24.64
CA ALA A 426 15.45 6.29 -25.93
C ALA A 426 15.61 7.82 -25.99
N ALA A 427 15.11 8.54 -24.99
CA ALA A 427 15.16 9.99 -24.91
C ALA A 427 16.59 10.52 -24.80
N GLY A 428 17.46 9.80 -24.07
CA GLY A 428 18.87 10.13 -23.94
C GLY A 428 19.72 9.80 -25.17
N GLY A 429 19.15 9.23 -26.23
CA GLY A 429 19.91 8.91 -27.45
C GLY A 429 20.93 7.79 -27.27
N HIS A 430 20.74 6.91 -26.28
CA HIS A 430 21.76 5.94 -25.90
C HIS A 430 21.91 4.81 -26.93
N THR A 431 23.15 4.33 -27.08
CA THR A 431 23.51 3.14 -27.86
C THR A 431 24.01 2.06 -26.91
N GLY A 432 23.47 0.85 -27.03
CA GLY A 432 23.81 -0.25 -26.14
C GLY A 432 22.77 -1.36 -26.12
N THR A 433 22.89 -2.26 -25.16
CA THR A 433 21.98 -3.38 -24.94
C THR A 433 21.57 -3.44 -23.48
N LEU A 434 20.26 -3.37 -23.25
CA LEU A 434 19.64 -3.61 -21.95
C LEU A 434 19.28 -5.09 -21.85
N ARG A 435 19.74 -5.78 -20.81
CA ARG A 435 19.42 -7.19 -20.58
C ARG A 435 18.86 -7.39 -19.18
N ALA A 436 17.71 -8.05 -19.08
CA ALA A 436 17.06 -8.35 -17.81
C ALA A 436 16.66 -9.83 -17.75
N ARG A 437 16.42 -10.33 -16.55
CA ARG A 437 15.96 -11.71 -16.34
C ARG A 437 14.97 -11.75 -15.19
N ASP A 438 13.93 -12.57 -15.32
CA ASP A 438 13.09 -13.01 -14.22
C ASP A 438 13.08 -14.56 -14.16
N SER A 439 12.20 -15.14 -13.35
CA SER A 439 12.05 -16.60 -13.26
C SER A 439 11.52 -17.25 -14.55
N TRP A 440 11.05 -16.46 -15.51
CA TRP A 440 10.44 -16.94 -16.75
C TRP A 440 11.38 -16.86 -17.95
N ALA A 441 11.96 -15.68 -18.19
CA ALA A 441 12.72 -15.43 -19.41
C ALA A 441 13.93 -14.54 -19.16
N THR A 442 14.86 -14.59 -20.12
CA THR A 442 15.86 -13.54 -20.30
C THR A 442 15.41 -12.62 -21.42
N TYR A 443 15.33 -11.33 -21.13
CA TYR A 443 14.91 -10.28 -22.05
C TYR A 443 16.10 -9.45 -22.47
N GLU A 444 16.13 -9.03 -23.73
CA GLU A 444 17.15 -8.16 -24.28
C GLU A 444 16.52 -7.11 -25.19
N VAL A 445 16.90 -5.85 -25.03
CA VAL A 445 16.52 -4.74 -25.92
C VAL A 445 17.78 -3.99 -26.33
N ALA A 446 18.04 -3.95 -27.63
CA ALA A 446 19.18 -3.25 -28.20
C ALA A 446 18.77 -1.87 -28.71
N PHE A 447 19.58 -0.87 -28.40
CA PHE A 447 19.40 0.53 -28.76
C PHE A 447 20.55 1.03 -29.64
N ARG A 448 20.22 1.83 -30.65
CA ARG A 448 21.15 2.60 -31.47
C ARG A 448 20.63 4.01 -31.61
N ASP A 449 21.38 4.96 -31.09
CA ASP A 449 21.09 6.40 -31.10
C ASP A 449 19.67 6.69 -30.56
N GLY A 450 19.32 6.07 -29.44
CA GLY A 450 18.01 6.18 -28.79
C GLY A 450 16.89 5.38 -29.45
N ARG A 451 17.14 4.74 -30.60
CA ARG A 451 16.16 3.87 -31.25
C ARG A 451 16.35 2.44 -30.79
N ALA A 452 15.29 1.81 -30.27
CA ALA A 452 15.30 0.37 -30.06
C ALA A 452 15.26 -0.34 -31.41
N ILE A 453 16.31 -1.07 -31.75
CA ILE A 453 16.47 -1.74 -33.04
C ILE A 453 16.11 -3.23 -32.95
N HIS A 454 16.26 -3.85 -31.78
CA HIS A 454 16.01 -5.27 -31.59
C HIS A 454 15.46 -5.53 -30.20
N ALA A 455 14.57 -6.52 -30.09
CA ALA A 455 14.16 -7.09 -28.82
C ALA A 455 14.10 -8.62 -28.94
N SER A 456 14.53 -9.31 -27.90
CA SER A 456 14.39 -10.77 -27.80
C SER A 456 14.00 -11.20 -26.38
N ALA A 457 13.25 -12.28 -26.29
CA ALA A 457 12.87 -12.91 -25.02
C ALA A 457 13.10 -14.42 -25.16
N GLN A 458 13.93 -14.98 -24.30
CA GLN A 458 14.34 -16.39 -24.33
C GLN A 458 13.82 -17.13 -23.09
N THR A 459 13.08 -18.21 -23.32
CA THR A 459 12.58 -19.12 -22.29
C THR A 459 12.85 -20.56 -22.71
N GLY A 460 13.83 -21.22 -22.07
CA GLY A 460 14.26 -22.55 -22.50
C GLY A 460 14.76 -22.55 -23.95
N SER A 461 14.21 -23.43 -24.79
CA SER A 461 14.46 -23.46 -26.24
C SER A 461 13.65 -22.44 -27.04
N HIS A 462 12.60 -21.86 -26.45
CA HIS A 462 11.71 -20.94 -27.13
C HIS A 462 12.25 -19.51 -27.14
N GLN A 463 12.19 -18.86 -28.31
CA GLN A 463 12.61 -17.48 -28.49
C GLN A 463 11.52 -16.65 -29.16
N ALA A 464 11.12 -15.55 -28.51
CA ALA A 464 10.36 -14.48 -29.14
C ALA A 464 11.31 -13.35 -29.57
N VAL A 465 10.95 -12.64 -30.64
CA VAL A 465 11.74 -11.55 -31.21
C VAL A 465 10.81 -10.40 -31.64
N GLY A 466 11.33 -9.17 -31.67
CA GLY A 466 10.60 -7.99 -32.12
C GLY A 466 9.54 -7.54 -31.10
N GLU A 467 8.41 -7.03 -31.58
CA GLU A 467 7.35 -6.49 -30.69
C GLU A 467 6.84 -7.52 -29.68
N ARG A 468 6.76 -8.81 -30.06
CA ARG A 468 6.35 -9.87 -29.11
C ARG A 468 7.29 -10.00 -27.92
N ALA A 469 8.60 -9.91 -28.16
CA ALA A 469 9.59 -9.93 -27.10
C ALA A 469 9.54 -8.66 -26.24
N LEU A 470 9.34 -7.50 -26.86
CA LEU A 470 9.19 -6.24 -26.17
C LEU A 470 7.96 -6.25 -25.25
N ASN A 471 6.82 -6.73 -25.75
CA ASN A 471 5.58 -6.85 -24.98
C ASN A 471 5.76 -7.78 -23.77
N ALA A 472 6.47 -8.91 -23.96
CA ALA A 472 6.82 -9.80 -22.87
C ALA A 472 7.71 -9.12 -21.82
N PHE A 473 8.67 -8.30 -22.25
CA PHE A 473 9.52 -7.55 -21.33
C PHE A 473 8.74 -6.45 -20.58
N VAL A 474 7.89 -5.70 -21.27
CA VAL A 474 6.98 -4.70 -20.66
C VAL A 474 6.10 -5.34 -19.58
N ALA A 475 5.66 -6.58 -19.80
CA ALA A 475 4.85 -7.33 -18.84
C ALA A 475 5.67 -8.16 -17.83
N SER A 476 7.00 -8.12 -17.88
CA SER A 476 7.86 -8.89 -16.98
C SER A 476 7.76 -8.39 -15.52
N ARG A 477 8.33 -9.17 -14.60
CA ARG A 477 8.52 -8.78 -13.20
C ARG A 477 10.02 -8.68 -12.86
N CYS A 478 10.81 -8.23 -13.82
CA CYS A 478 12.25 -8.03 -13.61
C CYS A 478 12.47 -6.99 -12.50
N THR A 479 13.41 -7.29 -11.60
CA THR A 479 13.83 -6.37 -10.54
C THR A 479 15.02 -5.53 -10.98
N GLU A 480 15.95 -6.14 -11.71
CA GLU A 480 17.21 -5.56 -12.17
C GLU A 480 17.44 -5.83 -13.66
N ALA A 481 18.10 -4.88 -14.33
CA ALA A 481 18.56 -4.99 -15.71
C ALA A 481 20.01 -4.51 -15.83
N SER A 482 20.84 -5.26 -16.54
CA SER A 482 22.20 -4.84 -16.87
C SER A 482 22.22 -4.01 -18.15
N TRP A 483 23.00 -2.93 -18.14
CA TRP A 483 23.23 -2.06 -19.30
C TRP A 483 24.64 -2.24 -19.84
N ASN A 484 24.73 -2.63 -21.10
CA ASN A 484 25.98 -2.73 -21.84
C ASN A 484 26.02 -1.65 -22.95
N PRO A 485 26.85 -0.59 -22.83
CA PRO A 485 26.94 0.48 -23.82
C PRO A 485 27.73 0.10 -25.08
N ALA A 486 28.12 -1.17 -25.24
CA ALA A 486 28.74 -1.64 -26.47
C ALA A 486 27.75 -1.55 -27.65
N PRO A 487 28.21 -1.13 -28.85
CA PRO A 487 27.36 -1.07 -30.02
C PRO A 487 26.67 -2.41 -30.29
N PRO A 488 25.34 -2.45 -30.41
CA PRO A 488 24.64 -3.69 -30.68
C PRO A 488 24.89 -4.16 -32.12
N GLY A 489 24.70 -5.47 -32.32
CA GLY A 489 24.82 -6.10 -33.63
C GLY A 489 23.86 -5.52 -34.69
N PRO A 490 23.98 -5.96 -35.96
CA PRO A 490 23.23 -5.38 -37.08
C PRO A 490 21.75 -5.82 -37.14
N ARG A 491 21.31 -6.74 -36.28
CA ARG A 491 19.93 -7.25 -36.31
C ARG A 491 18.94 -6.14 -36.01
N GLN A 492 17.95 -6.00 -36.88
CA GLN A 492 16.86 -5.05 -36.72
C GLN A 492 15.52 -5.78 -36.81
N THR A 493 14.75 -5.72 -35.73
CA THR A 493 13.44 -6.38 -35.59
C THR A 493 12.37 -5.45 -35.04
N LEU A 494 12.74 -4.22 -34.70
CA LEU A 494 11.86 -3.13 -34.31
C LEU A 494 12.06 -1.97 -35.30
N MET A 495 10.95 -1.39 -35.77
CA MET A 495 10.96 -0.34 -36.80
C MET A 495 10.42 1.00 -36.29
N LEU A 496 9.71 0.99 -35.16
CA LEU A 496 9.02 2.14 -34.61
C LEU A 496 9.79 2.73 -33.42
N PRO A 497 9.61 4.02 -33.11
CA PRO A 497 10.15 4.61 -31.89
C PRO A 497 9.59 3.95 -30.63
N ILE A 498 10.37 3.95 -29.54
CA ILE A 498 9.96 3.40 -28.25
C ILE A 498 8.59 3.93 -27.76
N PRO A 499 8.28 5.23 -27.82
CA PRO A 499 6.97 5.72 -27.38
C PRO A 499 5.80 5.04 -28.10
N GLU A 500 5.89 4.87 -29.42
CA GLU A 500 4.85 4.21 -30.22
C GLU A 500 4.77 2.70 -29.90
N LEU A 501 5.92 2.04 -29.77
CA LEU A 501 5.98 0.62 -29.39
C LEU A 501 5.35 0.38 -28.02
N LEU A 502 5.59 1.26 -27.05
CA LEU A 502 5.02 1.13 -25.70
C LEU A 502 3.50 1.38 -25.68
N VAL A 503 2.99 2.29 -26.52
CA VAL A 503 1.55 2.48 -26.70
C VAL A 503 0.91 1.20 -27.24
N ARG A 504 1.49 0.61 -28.30
CA ARG A 504 0.99 -0.65 -28.88
C ARG A 504 1.08 -1.81 -27.90
N ALA A 505 2.20 -1.93 -27.17
CA ALA A 505 2.39 -2.94 -26.13
C ALA A 505 1.31 -2.82 -25.05
N SER A 506 1.09 -1.61 -24.54
CA SER A 506 0.10 -1.34 -23.49
C SER A 506 -1.32 -1.62 -23.96
N GLN A 507 -1.67 -1.19 -25.19
CA GLN A 507 -2.97 -1.48 -25.80
C GLN A 507 -3.22 -2.98 -25.90
N LEU A 508 -2.27 -3.74 -26.48
CA LEU A 508 -2.38 -5.19 -26.60
C LEU A 508 -2.56 -5.88 -25.25
N LEU A 509 -1.76 -5.48 -24.25
CA LEU A 509 -1.80 -6.08 -22.91
C LEU A 509 -3.10 -5.75 -22.17
N ASN A 510 -3.59 -4.52 -22.30
CA ASN A 510 -4.87 -4.09 -21.76
C ASN A 510 -6.06 -4.80 -22.45
N ASP A 511 -6.02 -4.96 -23.77
CA ASP A 511 -7.05 -5.66 -24.54
C ASP A 511 -7.11 -7.14 -24.16
N ASN A 512 -5.94 -7.78 -23.97
CA ASN A 512 -5.88 -9.14 -23.46
C ASN A 512 -6.47 -9.25 -22.05
N ALA A 513 -6.17 -8.31 -21.16
CA ALA A 513 -6.75 -8.27 -19.81
C ALA A 513 -8.28 -8.05 -19.84
N ARG A 514 -8.77 -7.21 -20.76
CA ARG A 514 -10.21 -6.98 -20.94
C ARG A 514 -10.92 -8.23 -21.47
N ARG A 515 -10.38 -8.85 -22.52
CA ARG A 515 -10.91 -10.11 -23.10
C ARG A 515 -10.96 -11.23 -22.07
N LEU A 516 -9.96 -11.31 -21.19
CA LEU A 516 -9.98 -12.24 -20.07
C LEU A 516 -11.16 -11.99 -19.15
N ARG A 517 -11.33 -10.74 -18.69
CA ARG A 517 -12.40 -10.37 -17.78
C ARG A 517 -13.79 -10.64 -18.38
N ASP A 518 -13.99 -10.28 -19.64
CA ASP A 518 -15.27 -10.46 -20.34
C ASP A 518 -15.53 -11.93 -20.69
N GLY A 519 -14.50 -12.66 -21.13
CA GLY A 519 -14.61 -14.07 -21.53
C GLY A 519 -14.64 -15.07 -20.37
N LEU A 520 -14.19 -14.68 -19.17
CA LEU A 520 -14.44 -15.47 -17.96
C LEU A 520 -15.90 -15.40 -17.50
N MET A 521 -16.59 -14.30 -17.82
CA MET A 521 -17.92 -13.97 -17.25
C MET A 521 -19.08 -14.19 -18.23
N VAL A 522 -18.87 -14.01 -19.54
CA VAL A 522 -19.99 -13.86 -20.50
C VAL A 522 -19.93 -14.83 -21.69
N ASN A 523 -18.77 -15.03 -22.32
CA ASN A 523 -18.63 -15.82 -23.56
C ASN A 523 -17.56 -16.91 -23.46
N PRO A 524 -17.74 -18.08 -24.11
CA PRO A 524 -16.69 -19.10 -24.18
C PRO A 524 -15.43 -18.55 -24.89
N LEU A 525 -14.30 -18.54 -24.18
CA LEU A 525 -12.98 -18.22 -24.74
C LEU A 525 -12.38 -19.45 -25.40
N GLU A 526 -11.91 -19.33 -26.65
CA GLU A 526 -10.99 -20.31 -27.21
C GLU A 526 -9.58 -20.06 -26.65
N ILE A 527 -9.10 -21.04 -25.88
CA ILE A 527 -7.77 -21.04 -25.26
C ILE A 527 -6.85 -21.88 -26.15
N HIS A 528 -5.91 -21.21 -26.81
CA HIS A 528 -4.85 -21.89 -27.56
C HIS A 528 -3.59 -21.98 -26.70
N VAL A 529 -3.14 -23.21 -26.46
CA VAL A 529 -1.98 -23.51 -25.62
C VAL A 529 -0.75 -23.72 -26.49
N ASN A 530 0.37 -23.08 -26.13
CA ASN A 530 1.68 -23.42 -26.68
C ASN A 530 2.29 -24.56 -25.85
N PRO A 531 2.38 -25.80 -26.39
CA PRO A 531 2.80 -26.97 -25.63
C PRO A 531 4.24 -26.87 -25.12
N GLU A 532 5.16 -26.29 -25.91
CA GLU A 532 6.56 -26.12 -25.51
C GLU A 532 6.69 -25.16 -24.32
N LEU A 533 5.98 -24.02 -24.37
CA LEU A 533 5.98 -23.06 -23.28
C LEU A 533 5.24 -23.60 -22.06
N TYR A 534 4.21 -24.41 -22.26
CA TYR A 534 3.49 -25.06 -21.17
C TYR A 534 4.40 -26.03 -20.38
N GLU A 535 5.23 -26.83 -21.05
CA GLU A 535 6.21 -27.68 -20.37
C GLU A 535 7.18 -26.86 -19.51
N VAL A 536 7.62 -25.71 -20.00
CA VAL A 536 8.48 -24.80 -19.23
C VAL A 536 7.71 -24.18 -18.06
N TYR A 537 6.42 -23.85 -18.25
CA TYR A 537 5.54 -23.33 -17.20
C TYR A 537 5.32 -24.35 -16.08
N VAL A 538 5.17 -25.63 -16.38
CA VAL A 538 5.05 -26.67 -15.35
C VAL A 538 6.29 -26.76 -14.46
N ARG A 539 7.48 -26.49 -15.02
CA ARG A 539 8.75 -26.54 -14.28
C ARG A 539 9.07 -25.26 -13.51
N ASN A 540 8.82 -24.10 -14.11
CA ASN A 540 9.30 -22.80 -13.62
C ASN A 540 8.18 -21.81 -13.24
N GLY A 541 6.92 -22.19 -13.47
CA GLY A 541 5.75 -21.38 -13.13
C GLY A 541 5.44 -21.41 -11.64
N PRO A 542 4.55 -20.52 -11.16
CA PRO A 542 4.14 -20.47 -9.77
C PRO A 542 3.39 -21.75 -9.37
N GLN A 543 3.90 -22.46 -8.36
CA GLN A 543 3.36 -23.76 -7.95
C GLN A 543 1.88 -23.71 -7.56
N GLN A 544 1.47 -22.61 -6.92
CA GLN A 544 0.08 -22.34 -6.56
C GLN A 544 -0.89 -22.28 -7.77
N TRP A 545 -0.39 -21.97 -8.96
CA TRP A 545 -1.20 -21.82 -10.18
C TRP A 545 -1.20 -23.05 -11.08
N LEU A 546 -0.40 -24.07 -10.76
CA LEU A 546 -0.31 -25.29 -11.55
C LEU A 546 -1.61 -26.11 -11.61
N PRO A 547 -2.41 -26.25 -10.54
CA PRO A 547 -3.67 -26.98 -10.61
C PRO A 547 -4.62 -26.39 -11.67
N ALA A 548 -4.85 -25.09 -11.63
CA ALA A 548 -5.66 -24.36 -12.62
C ALA A 548 -5.03 -24.42 -14.01
N ALA A 549 -3.72 -24.23 -14.14
CA ALA A 549 -3.03 -24.30 -15.42
C ALA A 549 -3.13 -25.70 -16.07
N ARG A 550 -3.10 -26.80 -15.31
CA ARG A 550 -3.29 -28.15 -15.85
C ARG A 550 -4.70 -28.36 -16.39
N LEU A 551 -5.71 -27.90 -15.65
CA LEU A 551 -7.10 -28.01 -16.10
C LEU A 551 -7.35 -27.21 -17.38
N LEU A 552 -6.78 -26.01 -17.49
CA LEU A 552 -6.88 -25.17 -18.68
C LEU A 552 -6.07 -25.74 -19.86
N CYS A 553 -4.82 -26.12 -19.63
CA CYS A 553 -3.86 -26.39 -20.71
C CYS A 553 -3.77 -27.86 -21.12
N GLU A 554 -3.90 -28.82 -20.19
CA GLU A 554 -3.81 -30.26 -20.49
C GLU A 554 -5.19 -30.84 -20.78
N GLN A 555 -6.20 -30.45 -20.01
CA GLN A 555 -7.57 -30.97 -20.14
C GLN A 555 -8.43 -30.11 -21.06
N GLY A 556 -7.96 -28.92 -21.46
CA GLY A 556 -8.70 -28.02 -22.35
C GLY A 556 -10.02 -27.53 -21.77
N LEU A 557 -10.16 -27.51 -20.43
CA LEU A 557 -11.42 -27.16 -19.81
C LEU A 557 -11.69 -25.66 -19.96
N PRO A 558 -12.95 -25.26 -20.23
CA PRO A 558 -13.30 -23.86 -20.23
C PRO A 558 -13.16 -23.29 -18.80
N PRO A 559 -12.81 -22.00 -18.65
CA PRO A 559 -12.56 -21.41 -17.33
C PRO A 559 -13.69 -21.60 -16.31
N ARG A 560 -14.94 -21.59 -16.77
CA ARG A 560 -16.12 -21.84 -15.90
C ARG A 560 -16.11 -23.23 -15.26
N GLU A 561 -15.64 -24.25 -15.97
CA GLU A 561 -15.50 -25.60 -15.44
C GLU A 561 -14.29 -25.73 -14.51
N VAL A 562 -13.23 -24.97 -14.77
CA VAL A 562 -12.06 -24.89 -13.88
C VAL A 562 -12.46 -24.32 -12.51
N LEU A 563 -13.24 -23.22 -12.49
CA LEU A 563 -13.80 -22.65 -11.25
C LEU A 563 -14.64 -23.67 -10.49
N ALA A 564 -15.49 -24.43 -11.20
CA ALA A 564 -16.34 -25.43 -10.58
C ALA A 564 -15.56 -26.63 -9.99
N ARG A 565 -14.36 -26.93 -10.50
CA ARG A 565 -13.54 -28.07 -10.05
C ARG A 565 -12.57 -27.74 -8.93
N LEU A 566 -12.01 -26.53 -8.91
CA LEU A 566 -10.99 -26.14 -7.94
C LEU A 566 -11.55 -25.42 -6.72
N ASP A 567 -12.84 -25.07 -6.71
CA ASP A 567 -13.46 -24.22 -5.67
C ASP A 567 -12.68 -22.90 -5.46
N GLU A 568 -12.03 -22.43 -6.53
CA GLU A 568 -11.22 -21.21 -6.58
C GLU A 568 -12.10 -19.99 -6.90
N SER A 569 -11.66 -18.82 -6.45
CA SER A 569 -12.37 -17.57 -6.78
C SER A 569 -12.16 -17.20 -8.27
N PRO A 570 -13.13 -16.54 -8.92
CA PRO A 570 -12.97 -16.01 -10.28
C PRO A 570 -11.73 -15.11 -10.45
N LEU A 571 -11.33 -14.42 -9.37
CA LEU A 571 -10.16 -13.55 -9.33
C LEU A 571 -8.86 -14.35 -9.40
N GLU A 572 -8.75 -15.46 -8.68
CA GLU A 572 -7.58 -16.34 -8.71
C GLU A 572 -7.38 -16.97 -10.09
N LEU A 573 -8.47 -17.42 -10.73
CA LEU A 573 -8.38 -17.95 -12.09
C LEU A 573 -8.03 -16.86 -13.11
N GLU A 574 -8.52 -15.63 -12.93
CA GLU A 574 -8.11 -14.48 -13.74
C GLU A 574 -6.60 -14.24 -13.61
N GLU A 575 -6.04 -14.31 -12.40
CA GLU A 575 -4.60 -14.15 -12.18
C GLU A 575 -3.78 -15.26 -12.86
N VAL A 576 -4.23 -16.52 -12.77
CA VAL A 576 -3.60 -17.66 -13.45
C VAL A 576 -3.57 -17.44 -14.96
N LEU A 577 -4.72 -17.13 -15.55
CA LEU A 577 -4.82 -16.89 -16.99
C LEU A 577 -4.03 -15.66 -17.43
N ARG A 578 -4.06 -14.58 -16.64
CA ARG A 578 -3.26 -13.38 -16.89
C ARG A 578 -1.77 -13.71 -16.91
N ASP A 579 -1.29 -14.58 -16.02
CA ASP A 579 0.10 -15.04 -16.02
C ASP A 579 0.43 -15.94 -17.22
N LEU A 580 -0.44 -16.89 -17.56
CA LEU A 580 -0.27 -17.77 -18.72
C LEU A 580 -0.20 -16.97 -20.04
N ILE A 581 -1.05 -15.96 -20.20
CA ILE A 581 -1.07 -15.09 -21.39
C ILE A 581 0.15 -14.17 -21.41
N ARG A 582 0.49 -13.56 -20.26
CA ARG A 582 1.69 -12.75 -20.11
C ARG A 582 2.96 -13.51 -20.52
N ARG A 583 3.00 -14.80 -20.22
CA ARG A 583 4.11 -15.71 -20.55
C ARG A 583 4.03 -16.30 -21.97
N GLY A 584 2.95 -16.04 -22.69
CA GLY A 584 2.70 -16.59 -24.03
C GLY A 584 2.37 -18.08 -24.04
N VAL A 585 2.12 -18.69 -22.87
CA VAL A 585 1.70 -20.09 -22.74
C VAL A 585 0.31 -20.27 -23.32
N VAL A 586 -0.56 -19.28 -23.09
CA VAL A 586 -1.92 -19.22 -23.62
C VAL A 586 -2.08 -18.01 -24.52
N SER A 587 -2.83 -18.18 -25.60
CA SER A 587 -3.39 -17.08 -26.38
C SER A 587 -4.90 -17.22 -26.48
N LEU A 588 -5.59 -16.07 -26.53
CA LEU A 588 -7.04 -16.02 -26.63
C LEU A 588 -7.44 -15.56 -28.03
N SER A 589 -8.38 -16.27 -28.62
CA SER A 589 -9.07 -15.92 -29.86
C SER A 589 -10.55 -15.67 -29.58
N ALA A 590 -11.18 -14.79 -30.36
CA ALA A 590 -12.63 -14.73 -30.41
C ALA A 590 -13.13 -15.97 -31.18
N PRO A 591 -14.28 -16.57 -30.80
CA PRO A 591 -14.85 -17.64 -31.58
C PRO A 591 -15.09 -17.16 -33.02
N PRO A 592 -14.86 -18.01 -34.05
CA PRO A 592 -15.17 -17.64 -35.42
C PRO A 592 -16.65 -17.26 -35.53
N SER A 593 -16.92 -16.10 -36.12
CA SER A 593 -18.25 -15.54 -36.35
C SER A 593 -19.12 -16.38 -37.27
#